data_AF-U2X4K1-F1
#
_entry.id   AF-U2X4K1-F1
#
_cell.length_a   1.000
_cell.length_b   1.000
_cell.length_c   1.000
_cell.angle_alpha   90.00
_cell.angle_beta   90.00
_cell.angle_gamma   90.00
#
_symmetry.space_group_name_H-M   'P 1'
#
loop_
_entity.id
_entity.type
_entity.pdbx_description
1 polymer ?
#
loop_
_entity_poly.entity_id
_entity_poly.type
_entity_poly.pdbx_seq_one_letter_code
_entity_poly.pdbx_strand_id
1 'polypeptide(L)'
;MGSRMARRLLEAGFNVTVYNRTTEKAVPLVNLGARQAATVAELAGEADIICTCLSMPDDVIEVYTGEGGVLSAAHPGTICLDFTTVGPKTSRFVARRADEHGVAYLDAPVSGGPEGAEQGALTIMVGGAKEAWERVRPLLRVLGKTVEYLGESGAGSAAKAINQYLVAVHSVAAAEAMVAGVAYGLHAGKLYRLLKESYGDSRMLRRHMEQFVLPRRFTPGGAVKYVHKDVRLANELMDEIGLGRRLGIQAEEAFAAAIAAGLADLDMAAVIQPLEQRVGVVVEETE
;
A
#
# COMPACT_ATOMS: atom_id res chain seq x y z
N MET A 1 0.26 7.05 -4.94
CA MET A 1 0.85 7.32 -3.62
C MET A 1 2.04 8.28 -3.73
N GLY A 2 3.18 7.85 -4.31
CA GLY A 2 4.43 8.62 -4.36
C GLY A 2 4.32 10.11 -4.72
N SER A 3 3.61 10.46 -5.81
CA SER A 3 3.48 11.87 -6.22
C SER A 3 2.80 12.77 -5.19
N ARG A 4 1.80 12.25 -4.47
CA ARG A 4 1.09 13.00 -3.42
C ARG A 4 1.98 13.24 -2.20
N MET A 5 2.75 12.22 -1.83
CA MET A 5 3.73 12.33 -0.74
C MET A 5 4.85 13.32 -1.11
N ALA A 6 5.40 13.24 -2.33
CA ALA A 6 6.42 14.17 -2.81
C ALA A 6 5.92 15.63 -2.82
N ARG A 7 4.67 15.85 -3.27
CA ARG A 7 4.02 17.17 -3.20
C ARG A 7 3.93 17.70 -1.77
N ARG A 8 3.56 16.85 -0.80
CA ARG A 8 3.49 17.25 0.62
C ARG A 8 4.87 17.66 1.16
N LEU A 9 5.93 16.95 0.78
CA LEU A 9 7.30 17.29 1.15
C LEU A 9 7.73 18.63 0.54
N LEU A 10 7.43 18.87 -0.74
CA LEU A 10 7.65 20.18 -1.37
C LEU A 10 6.93 21.31 -0.62
N GLU A 11 5.64 21.13 -0.33
CA GLU A 11 4.83 22.13 0.39
C GLU A 11 5.30 22.36 1.84
N ALA A 12 6.01 21.40 2.42
CA ALA A 12 6.65 21.53 3.73
C ALA A 12 8.06 22.16 3.67
N GLY A 13 8.53 22.55 2.49
CA GLY A 13 9.80 23.26 2.30
C GLY A 13 11.02 22.36 2.13
N PHE A 14 10.84 21.05 1.87
CA PHE A 14 11.96 20.16 1.54
C PHE A 14 12.44 20.41 0.12
N ASN A 15 13.76 20.30 -0.10
CA ASN A 15 14.32 20.18 -1.44
C ASN A 15 14.05 18.77 -1.96
N VAL A 16 13.19 18.64 -2.97
CA VAL A 16 12.78 17.34 -3.48
C VAL A 16 13.31 17.14 -4.89
N THR A 17 14.10 16.08 -5.07
CA THR A 17 14.45 15.52 -6.38
C THR A 17 13.57 14.31 -6.65
N VAL A 18 13.00 14.22 -7.86
CA VAL A 18 12.10 13.14 -8.26
C VAL A 18 12.64 12.38 -9.46
N TYR A 19 12.44 11.07 -9.44
CA TYR A 19 12.65 10.19 -10.58
C TYR A 19 11.43 9.27 -10.74
N ASN A 20 11.03 9.03 -11.98
CA ASN A 20 10.07 7.99 -12.32
C ASN A 20 10.36 7.49 -13.74
N ARG A 21 10.23 6.18 -13.97
CA ARG A 21 10.47 5.55 -15.28
C ARG A 21 9.66 6.20 -16.41
N THR A 22 8.42 6.56 -16.14
CA THR A 22 7.57 7.38 -17.03
C THR A 22 7.76 8.84 -16.65
N THR A 23 8.62 9.55 -17.37
CA THR A 23 9.11 10.89 -17.00
C THR A 23 7.98 11.92 -16.94
N GLU A 24 6.92 11.75 -17.75
CA GLU A 24 5.76 12.64 -17.79
C GLU A 24 5.01 12.68 -16.45
N LYS A 25 5.09 11.60 -15.64
CA LYS A 25 4.47 11.57 -14.30
C LYS A 25 5.19 12.46 -13.28
N ALA A 26 6.41 12.89 -13.56
CA ALA A 26 7.16 13.82 -12.70
C ALA A 26 6.84 15.30 -12.98
N VAL A 27 6.36 15.62 -14.18
CA VAL A 27 6.09 17.01 -14.63
C VAL A 27 5.24 17.81 -13.64
N PRO A 28 4.14 17.29 -13.07
CA PRO A 28 3.35 18.05 -12.09
C PRO A 28 4.13 18.44 -10.83
N LEU A 29 5.12 17.64 -10.43
CA LEU A 29 5.97 17.92 -9.26
C LEU A 29 7.07 18.93 -9.61
N VAL A 30 7.61 18.85 -10.82
CA VAL A 30 8.58 19.85 -11.32
C VAL A 30 7.94 21.24 -11.37
N ASN A 31 6.69 21.33 -11.83
CA ASN A 31 5.92 22.58 -11.81
C ASN A 31 5.67 23.13 -10.39
N LEU A 32 5.79 22.28 -9.36
CA LEU A 32 5.70 22.64 -7.94
C LEU A 32 7.07 22.89 -7.28
N GLY A 33 8.16 22.85 -8.06
CA GLY A 33 9.52 23.15 -7.58
C GLY A 33 10.40 21.93 -7.33
N ALA A 34 9.98 20.70 -7.66
CA ALA A 34 10.89 19.56 -7.61
C ALA A 34 11.95 19.65 -8.71
N ARG A 35 13.18 19.20 -8.41
CA ARG A 35 14.16 18.85 -9.44
C ARG A 35 13.81 17.49 -10.03
N GLN A 36 13.94 17.32 -11.34
CA GLN A 36 13.83 16.01 -11.96
C GLN A 36 15.22 15.44 -12.24
N ALA A 37 15.49 14.23 -11.74
CA ALA A 37 16.70 13.48 -12.09
C ALA A 37 16.45 12.63 -13.35
N ALA A 38 17.50 12.44 -14.16
CA ALA A 38 17.47 11.59 -15.34
C ALA A 38 17.59 10.10 -14.99
N THR A 39 18.25 9.77 -13.86
CA THR A 39 18.48 8.39 -13.41
C THR A 39 18.32 8.25 -11.90
N VAL A 40 18.15 7.01 -11.42
CA VAL A 40 18.15 6.68 -9.99
C VAL A 40 19.51 7.03 -9.36
N ALA A 41 20.61 6.73 -10.04
CA ALA A 41 21.96 7.05 -9.57
C ALA A 41 22.19 8.56 -9.38
N GLU A 42 21.73 9.39 -10.33
CA GLU A 42 21.81 10.85 -10.19
C GLU A 42 21.04 11.34 -8.95
N LEU A 43 19.82 10.84 -8.73
CA LEU A 43 19.02 11.19 -7.55
C LEU A 43 19.72 10.74 -6.27
N ALA A 44 20.23 9.51 -6.25
CA ALA A 44 20.82 8.90 -5.06
C ALA A 44 22.14 9.56 -4.65
N GLY A 45 22.95 10.02 -5.62
CA GLY A 45 24.23 10.70 -5.36
C GLY A 45 24.11 12.13 -4.82
N GLU A 46 22.90 12.67 -4.66
CA GLU A 46 22.70 14.02 -4.11
C GLU A 46 21.81 14.05 -2.86
N ALA A 47 21.16 12.92 -2.52
CA ALA A 47 20.10 12.88 -1.53
C ALA A 47 20.58 12.38 -0.15
N ASP A 48 20.25 13.13 0.90
CA ASP A 48 20.42 12.69 2.29
C ASP A 48 19.39 11.63 2.69
N ILE A 49 18.17 11.75 2.15
CA ILE A 49 17.04 10.85 2.40
C ILE A 49 16.43 10.43 1.06
N ILE A 50 16.39 9.12 0.81
CA ILE A 50 15.85 8.55 -0.44
C ILE A 50 14.53 7.84 -0.14
N CYS A 51 13.45 8.31 -0.76
CA CYS A 51 12.12 7.76 -0.59
C CYS A 51 11.71 6.90 -1.79
N THR A 52 11.28 5.66 -1.56
CA THR A 52 10.75 4.77 -2.61
C THR A 52 9.30 4.39 -2.33
N CYS A 53 8.50 4.23 -3.40
CA CYS A 53 7.09 3.84 -3.32
C CYS A 53 6.71 3.15 -4.64
N LEU A 54 7.07 1.88 -4.75
CA LEU A 54 7.02 1.07 -5.98
C LEU A 54 5.84 0.09 -5.97
N SER A 55 5.80 -0.85 -6.91
CA SER A 55 4.66 -1.76 -7.08
C SER A 55 4.88 -3.11 -6.40
N MET A 56 6.04 -3.72 -6.66
CA MET A 56 6.38 -5.10 -6.30
C MET A 56 7.67 -5.18 -5.46
N PRO A 57 7.85 -6.26 -4.68
CA PRO A 57 9.11 -6.55 -4.00
C PRO A 57 10.33 -6.57 -4.93
N ASP A 58 10.16 -7.12 -6.13
CA ASP A 58 11.26 -7.22 -7.11
C ASP A 58 11.67 -5.83 -7.63
N ASP A 59 10.71 -4.91 -7.83
CA ASP A 59 11.01 -3.52 -8.20
C ASP A 59 11.89 -2.84 -7.13
N VAL A 60 11.64 -3.13 -5.84
CA VAL A 60 12.44 -2.59 -4.74
C VAL A 60 13.84 -3.19 -4.75
N ILE A 61 13.96 -4.51 -4.89
CA ILE A 61 15.27 -5.16 -4.99
C ILE A 61 16.08 -4.57 -6.15
N GLU A 62 15.47 -4.42 -7.33
CA GLU A 62 16.11 -3.86 -8.52
C GLU A 62 16.53 -2.41 -8.28
N VAL A 63 15.62 -1.54 -7.81
CA VAL A 63 15.92 -0.12 -7.60
C VAL A 63 17.03 0.09 -6.57
N TYR A 64 17.11 -0.73 -5.53
CA TYR A 64 18.15 -0.59 -4.51
C TYR A 64 19.47 -1.24 -4.92
N THR A 65 19.42 -2.48 -5.41
CA THR A 65 20.60 -3.36 -5.53
C THR A 65 21.05 -3.62 -6.97
N GLY A 66 20.24 -3.21 -7.96
CA GLY A 66 20.56 -3.36 -9.38
C GLY A 66 21.67 -2.44 -9.85
N GLU A 67 22.11 -2.65 -11.10
CA GLU A 67 23.10 -1.79 -11.74
C GLU A 67 22.59 -0.35 -11.86
N GLY A 68 23.37 0.62 -11.38
CA GLY A 68 22.92 2.02 -11.29
C GLY A 68 21.79 2.26 -10.27
N GLY A 69 21.53 1.28 -9.39
CA GLY A 69 20.58 1.39 -8.30
C GLY A 69 21.06 2.29 -7.17
N VAL A 70 20.17 2.54 -6.21
CA VAL A 70 20.38 3.47 -5.09
C VAL A 70 21.69 3.18 -4.35
N LEU A 71 21.97 1.92 -4.02
CA LEU A 71 23.13 1.58 -3.19
C LEU A 71 24.47 1.78 -3.90
N SER A 72 24.49 1.79 -5.23
CA SER A 72 25.72 2.02 -6.01
C SER A 72 26.14 3.49 -6.07
N ALA A 73 25.22 4.42 -5.78
CA ALA A 73 25.42 5.86 -5.95
C ALA A 73 25.22 6.67 -4.65
N ALA A 74 24.46 6.15 -3.68
CA ALA A 74 24.24 6.80 -2.40
C ALA A 74 25.55 6.92 -1.60
N HIS A 75 25.65 8.00 -0.82
CA HIS A 75 26.80 8.23 0.05
C HIS A 75 26.59 7.58 1.43
N PRO A 76 27.68 7.20 2.13
CA PRO A 76 27.57 6.72 3.51
C PRO A 76 26.85 7.75 4.40
N GLY A 77 25.90 7.28 5.20
CA GLY A 77 25.05 8.11 6.06
C GLY A 77 23.69 8.50 5.45
N THR A 78 23.46 8.22 4.15
CA THR A 78 22.14 8.34 3.52
C THR A 78 21.11 7.43 4.20
N ILE A 79 19.87 7.89 4.32
CA ILE A 79 18.75 7.12 4.86
C ILE A 79 17.73 6.81 3.76
N CYS A 80 17.47 5.52 3.56
CA CYS A 80 16.48 5.03 2.61
C CYS A 80 15.16 4.72 3.34
N LEU A 81 14.08 5.35 2.89
CA LEU A 81 12.70 5.16 3.34
C LEU A 81 11.90 4.44 2.26
N ASP A 82 11.58 3.16 2.46
CA ASP A 82 10.75 2.41 1.53
C ASP A 82 9.30 2.32 2.00
N PHE A 83 8.40 3.01 1.29
CA PHE A 83 6.96 3.00 1.55
C PHE A 83 6.24 1.84 0.85
N THR A 84 6.96 1.01 0.10
CA THR A 84 6.40 -0.10 -0.67
C THR A 84 5.98 -1.25 0.25
N THR A 85 4.88 -1.91 -0.07
CA THR A 85 4.51 -3.15 0.63
C THR A 85 5.26 -4.32 -0.01
N VAL A 86 6.34 -4.77 0.64
CA VAL A 86 7.25 -5.80 0.11
C VAL A 86 7.38 -7.07 0.97
N GLY A 87 6.93 -7.02 2.22
CA GLY A 87 7.06 -8.12 3.17
C GLY A 87 8.42 -8.18 3.88
N PRO A 88 8.52 -8.84 5.06
CA PRO A 88 9.70 -8.74 5.93
C PRO A 88 10.98 -9.29 5.31
N LYS A 89 10.88 -10.37 4.53
CA LYS A 89 12.01 -11.01 3.87
C LYS A 89 12.75 -10.03 2.93
N THR A 90 12.00 -9.31 2.10
CA THR A 90 12.56 -8.34 1.16
C THR A 90 13.17 -7.15 1.90
N SER A 91 12.45 -6.59 2.88
CA SER A 91 12.98 -5.48 3.69
C SER A 91 14.30 -5.83 4.37
N ARG A 92 14.38 -7.00 5.03
CA ARG A 92 15.61 -7.48 5.67
C ARG A 92 16.74 -7.73 4.66
N PHE A 93 16.41 -8.20 3.46
CA PHE A 93 17.41 -8.40 2.39
C PHE A 93 18.01 -7.07 1.96
N VAL A 94 17.17 -6.06 1.66
CA VAL A 94 17.64 -4.74 1.22
C VAL A 94 18.41 -4.04 2.35
N ALA A 95 17.95 -4.15 3.60
CA ALA A 95 18.64 -3.58 4.75
C ALA A 95 20.08 -4.09 4.87
N ARG A 96 20.30 -5.41 4.79
CA ARG A 96 21.66 -5.98 4.83
C ARG A 96 22.56 -5.45 3.71
N ARG A 97 22.03 -5.28 2.50
CA ARG A 97 22.78 -4.72 1.37
C ARG A 97 23.08 -3.23 1.56
N ALA A 98 22.15 -2.49 2.15
CA ALA A 98 22.35 -1.07 2.46
C ALA A 98 23.45 -0.88 3.51
N ASP A 99 23.48 -1.73 4.54
CA ASP A 99 24.49 -1.69 5.61
C ASP A 99 25.92 -1.89 5.06
N GLU A 100 26.11 -2.76 4.05
CA GLU A 100 27.40 -2.96 3.37
C GLU A 100 27.96 -1.67 2.72
N HIS A 101 27.09 -0.68 2.47
CA HIS A 101 27.43 0.61 1.84
C HIS A 101 27.41 1.78 2.85
N GLY A 102 27.20 1.48 4.15
CA GLY A 102 27.04 2.52 5.18
C GLY A 102 25.74 3.33 5.03
N VAL A 103 24.73 2.77 4.38
CA VAL A 103 23.41 3.38 4.15
C VAL A 103 22.40 2.74 5.09
N ALA A 104 21.59 3.55 5.77
CA ALA A 104 20.51 3.01 6.59
C ALA A 104 19.27 2.76 5.73
N TYR A 105 18.59 1.62 5.92
CA TYR A 105 17.31 1.33 5.28
C TYR A 105 16.20 1.14 6.32
N LEU A 106 15.07 1.80 6.08
CA LEU A 106 13.86 1.70 6.87
C LEU A 106 12.70 1.25 5.98
N ASP A 107 12.10 0.11 6.32
CA ASP A 107 10.79 -0.27 5.77
C ASP A 107 9.72 0.54 6.49
N ALA A 108 9.06 1.44 5.75
CA ALA A 108 8.08 2.38 6.26
C ALA A 108 6.73 2.29 5.51
N PRO A 109 6.16 1.10 5.24
CA PRO A 109 4.93 0.99 4.46
C PRO A 109 3.77 1.77 5.08
N VAL A 110 2.81 2.16 4.22
CA VAL A 110 1.74 3.09 4.60
C VAL A 110 0.33 2.51 4.46
N SER A 111 -0.61 3.05 5.23
CA SER A 111 -2.05 2.83 5.11
C SER A 111 -2.80 4.17 5.10
N GLY A 112 -3.97 4.20 4.45
CA GLY A 112 -4.77 5.44 4.25
C GLY A 112 -5.05 5.79 2.79
N GLY A 113 -4.40 5.12 1.84
CA GLY A 113 -4.66 5.28 0.41
C GLY A 113 -4.28 6.67 -0.15
N PRO A 114 -4.64 6.95 -1.41
CA PRO A 114 -4.30 8.22 -2.08
C PRO A 114 -4.82 9.45 -1.33
N GLU A 115 -6.02 9.37 -0.77
CA GLU A 115 -6.63 10.44 0.03
C GLU A 115 -5.80 10.75 1.28
N GLY A 116 -5.43 9.71 2.05
CA GLY A 116 -4.58 9.90 3.22
C GLY A 116 -3.22 10.51 2.89
N ALA A 117 -2.65 10.20 1.70
CA ALA A 117 -1.40 10.81 1.25
C ALA A 117 -1.56 12.29 0.88
N GLU A 118 -2.67 12.68 0.25
CA GLU A 118 -2.97 14.09 -0.07
C GLU A 118 -3.15 14.92 1.21
N GLN A 119 -3.80 14.33 2.22
CA GLN A 119 -4.13 14.99 3.49
C GLN A 119 -2.98 14.98 4.52
N GLY A 120 -1.86 14.29 4.26
CA GLY A 120 -0.81 14.08 5.26
C GLY A 120 -1.28 13.23 6.46
N ALA A 121 -2.27 12.37 6.22
CA ALA A 121 -2.99 11.62 7.24
C ALA A 121 -2.69 10.11 7.20
N LEU A 122 -1.59 9.71 6.56
CA LEU A 122 -1.19 8.30 6.50
C LEU A 122 -0.93 7.70 7.88
N THR A 123 -1.13 6.40 7.98
CA THR A 123 -0.54 5.56 9.02
C THR A 123 0.72 4.94 8.47
N ILE A 124 1.86 5.21 9.10
CA ILE A 124 3.19 4.77 8.67
C ILE A 124 3.76 3.82 9.72
N MET A 125 4.09 2.61 9.28
CA MET A 125 4.61 1.51 10.11
C MET A 125 6.09 1.36 9.83
N VAL A 126 6.97 1.71 10.78
CA VAL A 126 8.40 1.82 10.53
C VAL A 126 9.17 0.66 11.19
N GLY A 127 9.96 -0.05 10.41
CA GLY A 127 11.00 -0.99 10.86
C GLY A 127 12.39 -0.53 10.40
N GLY A 128 13.42 -0.84 11.19
CA GLY A 128 14.83 -0.59 10.87
C GLY A 128 15.63 -0.02 12.03
N ALA A 129 16.77 0.61 11.74
CA ALA A 129 17.64 1.20 12.77
C ALA A 129 16.93 2.37 13.49
N LYS A 130 16.96 2.34 14.83
CA LYS A 130 16.22 3.32 15.65
C LYS A 130 16.76 4.74 15.46
N GLU A 131 18.07 4.88 15.34
CA GLU A 131 18.76 6.16 15.14
C GLU A 131 18.38 6.80 13.80
N ALA A 132 18.26 5.98 12.74
CA ALA A 132 17.78 6.44 11.44
C ALA A 132 16.31 6.86 11.50
N TRP A 133 15.46 6.10 12.20
CA TRP A 133 14.05 6.46 12.41
C TRP A 133 13.91 7.81 13.14
N GLU A 134 14.67 8.03 14.22
CA GLU A 134 14.64 9.28 14.98
C GLU A 134 15.00 10.50 14.11
N ARG A 135 15.99 10.36 13.22
CA ARG A 135 16.41 11.40 12.27
C ARG A 135 15.33 11.76 11.25
N VAL A 136 14.62 10.76 10.70
CA VAL A 136 13.61 10.99 9.64
C VAL A 136 12.18 11.15 10.16
N ARG A 137 11.96 11.00 11.47
CA ARG A 137 10.64 11.16 12.09
C ARG A 137 9.95 12.49 11.75
N PRO A 138 10.64 13.66 11.70
CA PRO A 138 10.00 14.91 11.29
C PRO A 138 9.46 14.86 9.87
N LEU A 139 10.20 14.26 8.93
CA LEU A 139 9.76 14.06 7.54
C LEU A 139 8.53 13.14 7.48
N LEU A 140 8.55 12.02 8.20
CA LEU A 140 7.41 11.09 8.24
C LEU A 140 6.14 11.73 8.81
N ARG A 141 6.27 12.68 9.75
CA ARG A 141 5.13 13.42 10.33
C ARG A 141 4.49 14.43 9.37
N VAL A 142 5.17 14.84 8.30
CA VAL A 142 4.56 15.60 7.20
C VAL A 142 3.60 14.72 6.37
N LEU A 143 3.92 13.43 6.27
CA LEU A 143 3.20 12.48 5.45
C LEU A 143 2.09 11.74 6.21
N GLY A 144 2.26 11.58 7.52
CA GLY A 144 1.41 10.72 8.34
C GLY A 144 0.93 11.34 9.63
N LYS A 145 -0.34 11.10 9.95
CA LYS A 145 -0.95 11.42 11.25
C LYS A 145 -0.48 10.43 12.33
N THR A 146 -0.38 9.15 11.96
CA THR A 146 0.09 8.07 12.84
C THR A 146 1.41 7.56 12.28
N VAL A 147 2.48 7.65 13.07
CA VAL A 147 3.83 7.21 12.66
C VAL A 147 4.43 6.46 13.83
N GLU A 148 4.57 5.15 13.67
CA GLU A 148 4.99 4.25 14.74
C GLU A 148 6.23 3.45 14.36
N TYR A 149 7.16 3.36 15.30
CA TYR A 149 8.34 2.50 15.21
C TYR A 149 8.03 1.15 15.84
N LEU A 150 8.27 0.08 15.08
CA LEU A 150 7.82 -1.27 15.43
C LEU A 150 8.99 -2.24 15.67
N GLY A 151 10.22 -1.79 15.48
CA GLY A 151 11.44 -2.57 15.76
C GLY A 151 12.40 -2.56 14.59
N GLU A 152 13.22 -3.61 14.51
CA GLU A 152 14.25 -3.79 13.49
C GLU A 152 13.66 -3.95 12.08
N SER A 153 14.53 -4.03 11.06
CA SER A 153 14.08 -4.11 9.68
C SER A 153 13.18 -5.33 9.43
N GLY A 154 12.11 -5.09 8.68
CA GLY A 154 11.03 -6.03 8.41
C GLY A 154 9.84 -5.88 9.37
N ALA A 155 9.97 -5.19 10.51
CA ALA A 155 8.86 -5.00 11.45
C ALA A 155 7.72 -4.15 10.86
N GLY A 156 8.05 -3.08 10.13
CA GLY A 156 7.08 -2.24 9.43
C GLY A 156 6.35 -3.03 8.35
N SER A 157 7.11 -3.77 7.54
CA SER A 157 6.61 -4.70 6.53
C SER A 157 5.73 -5.81 7.10
N ALA A 158 6.07 -6.39 8.25
CA ALA A 158 5.28 -7.42 8.91
C ALA A 158 3.94 -6.86 9.39
N ALA A 159 3.96 -5.71 10.07
CA ALA A 159 2.76 -5.02 10.52
C ALA A 159 1.83 -4.65 9.34
N LYS A 160 2.42 -4.17 8.24
CA LYS A 160 1.65 -3.90 7.02
C LYS A 160 1.04 -5.17 6.44
N ALA A 161 1.78 -6.27 6.36
CA ALA A 161 1.26 -7.54 5.85
C ALA A 161 0.07 -8.03 6.70
N ILE A 162 0.16 -7.95 8.02
CA ILE A 162 -0.96 -8.27 8.94
C ILE A 162 -2.16 -7.34 8.70
N ASN A 163 -1.93 -6.04 8.51
CA ASN A 163 -3.01 -5.12 8.13
C ASN A 163 -3.65 -5.52 6.78
N GLN A 164 -2.85 -5.89 5.78
CA GLN A 164 -3.36 -6.25 4.46
C GLN A 164 -4.09 -7.59 4.44
N TYR A 165 -3.74 -8.53 5.34
CA TYR A 165 -4.56 -9.72 5.61
C TYR A 165 -5.98 -9.32 6.03
N LEU A 166 -6.12 -8.42 7.01
CA LEU A 166 -7.43 -7.94 7.46
C LEU A 166 -8.17 -7.19 6.34
N VAL A 167 -7.47 -6.36 5.56
CA VAL A 167 -8.05 -5.68 4.39
C VAL A 167 -8.65 -6.69 3.41
N ALA A 168 -7.88 -7.72 3.03
CA ALA A 168 -8.33 -8.70 2.05
C ALA A 168 -9.51 -9.54 2.58
N VAL A 169 -9.38 -10.11 3.78
CA VAL A 169 -10.42 -10.94 4.40
C VAL A 169 -11.71 -10.16 4.61
N HIS A 170 -11.65 -8.96 5.19
CA HIS A 170 -12.85 -8.15 5.40
C HIS A 170 -13.49 -7.68 4.10
N SER A 171 -12.70 -7.47 3.03
CA SER A 171 -13.23 -7.12 1.71
C SER A 171 -14.09 -8.24 1.13
N VAL A 172 -13.58 -9.48 1.18
CA VAL A 172 -14.30 -10.65 0.66
C VAL A 172 -15.53 -10.94 1.52
N ALA A 173 -15.40 -10.91 2.85
CA ALA A 173 -16.54 -11.12 3.75
C ALA A 173 -17.64 -10.07 3.55
N ALA A 174 -17.28 -8.79 3.35
CA ALA A 174 -18.25 -7.73 3.06
C ALA A 174 -18.95 -7.97 1.71
N ALA A 175 -18.22 -8.39 0.69
CA ALA A 175 -18.77 -8.71 -0.62
C ALA A 175 -19.77 -9.88 -0.55
N GLU A 176 -19.40 -10.98 0.12
CA GLU A 176 -20.26 -12.14 0.32
C GLU A 176 -21.54 -11.79 1.08
N ALA A 177 -21.42 -11.05 2.20
CA ALA A 177 -22.56 -10.66 3.02
C ALA A 177 -23.56 -9.80 2.26
N MET A 178 -23.08 -8.83 1.48
CA MET A 178 -23.93 -7.92 0.72
C MET A 178 -24.60 -8.62 -0.47
N VAL A 179 -23.87 -9.47 -1.20
CA VAL A 179 -24.45 -10.27 -2.29
C VAL A 179 -25.49 -11.25 -1.75
N ALA A 180 -25.21 -11.93 -0.63
CA ALA A 180 -26.16 -12.84 -0.01
C ALA A 180 -27.45 -12.13 0.42
N GLY A 181 -27.33 -10.94 1.02
CA GLY A 181 -28.48 -10.15 1.42
C GLY A 181 -29.37 -9.72 0.23
N VAL A 182 -28.75 -9.23 -0.85
CA VAL A 182 -29.49 -8.86 -2.06
C VAL A 182 -30.10 -10.08 -2.75
N ALA A 183 -29.38 -11.20 -2.84
CA ALA A 183 -29.89 -12.46 -3.39
C ALA A 183 -31.07 -13.02 -2.58
N TYR A 184 -31.11 -12.76 -1.27
CA TYR A 184 -32.25 -13.08 -0.42
C TYR A 184 -33.45 -12.13 -0.60
N GLY A 185 -33.27 -11.00 -1.30
CA GLY A 185 -34.30 -9.98 -1.53
C GLY A 185 -34.27 -8.80 -0.57
N LEU A 186 -33.17 -8.60 0.18
CA LEU A 186 -32.99 -7.41 1.00
C LEU A 186 -32.53 -6.22 0.15
N HIS A 187 -32.99 -5.02 0.50
CA HIS A 187 -32.51 -3.78 -0.11
C HIS A 187 -31.07 -3.48 0.33
N ALA A 188 -30.15 -3.31 -0.64
CA ALA A 188 -28.71 -3.14 -0.39
C ALA A 188 -28.39 -1.96 0.55
N GLY A 189 -28.89 -0.75 0.26
CA GLY A 189 -28.66 0.43 1.10
C GLY A 189 -29.19 0.29 2.55
N LYS A 190 -30.37 -0.34 2.75
CA LYS A 190 -30.91 -0.62 4.10
C LYS A 190 -30.06 -1.66 4.84
N LEU A 191 -29.66 -2.73 4.17
CA LEU A 191 -28.76 -3.75 4.75
C LEU A 191 -27.43 -3.13 5.17
N TYR A 192 -26.80 -2.35 4.28
CA TYR A 192 -25.55 -1.66 4.57
C TYR A 192 -25.67 -0.76 5.82
N ARG A 193 -26.70 0.09 5.89
CA ARG A 193 -26.93 0.97 7.05
C ARG A 193 -27.10 0.18 8.35
N LEU A 194 -27.80 -0.95 8.31
CA LEU A 194 -27.94 -1.82 9.48
C LEU A 194 -26.61 -2.43 9.90
N LEU A 195 -25.84 -2.98 8.96
CA LEU A 195 -24.57 -3.65 9.25
C LEU A 195 -23.51 -2.68 9.80
N LYS A 196 -23.45 -1.46 9.27
CA LYS A 196 -22.53 -0.40 9.71
C LYS A 196 -22.70 -0.03 11.18
N GLU A 197 -23.93 -0.08 11.69
CA GLU A 197 -24.27 0.23 13.10
C GLU A 197 -24.29 -1.02 14.00
N SER A 198 -23.92 -2.19 13.45
CA SER A 198 -23.95 -3.49 14.13
C SER A 198 -22.55 -4.05 14.35
N TYR A 199 -22.42 -5.12 15.14
CA TYR A 199 -21.14 -5.81 15.36
C TYR A 199 -20.49 -6.39 14.10
N GLY A 200 -21.22 -6.48 12.99
CA GLY A 200 -20.69 -6.88 11.68
C GLY A 200 -19.91 -5.79 10.94
N ASP A 201 -19.83 -4.57 11.47
CA ASP A 201 -19.11 -3.48 10.82
C ASP A 201 -17.60 -3.76 10.64
N SER A 202 -17.04 -3.20 9.57
CA SER A 202 -15.60 -3.09 9.41
C SER A 202 -15.27 -1.86 8.56
N ARG A 203 -14.01 -1.39 8.66
CA ARG A 203 -13.54 -0.29 7.80
C ARG A 203 -13.68 -0.62 6.31
N MET A 204 -13.53 -1.89 5.92
CA MET A 204 -13.66 -2.31 4.52
C MET A 204 -15.10 -2.39 4.06
N LEU A 205 -16.04 -2.81 4.92
CA LEU A 205 -17.47 -2.76 4.61
C LEU A 205 -17.89 -1.32 4.27
N ARG A 206 -17.61 -0.37 5.18
CA ARG A 206 -17.94 1.05 4.99
C ARG A 206 -17.32 1.62 3.71
N ARG A 207 -16.01 1.44 3.56
CA ARG A 207 -15.27 1.93 2.39
C ARG A 207 -15.87 1.37 1.10
N HIS A 208 -16.03 0.04 1.00
CA HIS A 208 -16.46 -0.60 -0.24
C HIS A 208 -17.88 -0.19 -0.59
N MET A 209 -18.81 -0.20 0.37
CA MET A 209 -20.20 0.12 0.10
C MET A 209 -20.41 1.59 -0.23
N GLU A 210 -19.91 2.51 0.60
CA GLU A 210 -20.17 3.95 0.43
C GLU A 210 -19.50 4.53 -0.82
N GLN A 211 -18.26 4.11 -1.09
CA GLN A 211 -17.44 4.79 -2.08
C GLN A 211 -17.44 4.10 -3.44
N PHE A 212 -17.67 2.78 -3.50
CA PHE A 212 -17.45 2.00 -4.72
C PHE A 212 -18.66 1.17 -5.16
N VAL A 213 -19.21 0.33 -4.29
CA VAL A 213 -20.23 -0.66 -4.64
C VAL A 213 -21.61 -0.04 -4.78
N LEU A 214 -22.16 0.65 -3.77
CA LEU A 214 -23.48 1.27 -3.89
C LEU A 214 -23.56 2.30 -5.04
N PRO A 215 -22.55 3.18 -5.26
CA PRO A 215 -22.58 4.11 -6.39
C PRO A 215 -22.08 3.52 -7.72
N ARG A 216 -21.69 2.22 -7.76
CA ARG A 216 -21.11 1.53 -8.93
C ARG A 216 -19.91 2.23 -9.57
N ARG A 217 -18.97 2.71 -8.75
CA ARG A 217 -17.73 3.39 -9.18
C ARG A 217 -16.52 2.59 -8.74
N PHE A 218 -15.88 1.85 -9.65
CA PHE A 218 -14.73 0.99 -9.34
C PHE A 218 -13.38 1.57 -9.79
N THR A 219 -13.29 2.90 -9.91
CA THR A 219 -12.00 3.59 -10.17
C THR A 219 -11.04 3.31 -9.01
N PRO A 220 -9.79 2.88 -9.26
CA PRO A 220 -8.94 2.31 -8.22
C PRO A 220 -8.49 3.33 -7.16
N GLY A 221 -8.92 3.12 -5.91
CA GLY A 221 -8.30 3.68 -4.70
C GLY A 221 -7.28 2.72 -4.07
N GLY A 222 -7.37 1.43 -4.40
CA GLY A 222 -6.34 0.41 -4.25
C GLY A 222 -6.67 -0.78 -5.14
N ALA A 223 -5.86 -1.05 -6.16
CA ALA A 223 -6.22 -1.99 -7.21
C ALA A 223 -6.26 -3.45 -6.74
N VAL A 224 -7.17 -4.25 -7.29
CA VAL A 224 -7.32 -5.71 -7.03
C VAL A 224 -5.97 -6.42 -7.07
N LYS A 225 -5.15 -6.17 -8.10
CA LYS A 225 -3.84 -6.81 -8.26
C LYS A 225 -2.86 -6.54 -7.11
N TYR A 226 -2.94 -5.36 -6.48
CA TYR A 226 -2.08 -5.03 -5.35
C TYR A 226 -2.57 -5.68 -4.06
N VAL A 227 -3.89 -5.77 -3.87
CA VAL A 227 -4.44 -6.49 -2.71
C VAL A 227 -4.14 -7.99 -2.79
N HIS A 228 -4.23 -8.59 -4.00
CA HIS A 228 -3.80 -9.96 -4.24
C HIS A 228 -2.32 -10.18 -3.85
N LYS A 229 -1.42 -9.30 -4.34
CA LYS A 229 0.00 -9.33 -3.96
C LYS A 229 0.17 -9.21 -2.44
N ASP A 230 -0.52 -8.29 -1.81
CA ASP A 230 -0.35 -8.02 -0.39
C ASP A 230 -0.88 -9.16 0.51
N VAL A 231 -2.02 -9.77 0.16
CA VAL A 231 -2.54 -10.93 0.93
C VAL A 231 -1.65 -12.15 0.76
N ARG A 232 -1.03 -12.33 -0.42
CA ARG A 232 0.00 -13.36 -0.63
C ARG A 232 1.21 -13.13 0.29
N LEU A 233 1.72 -11.91 0.39
CA LEU A 233 2.81 -11.57 1.31
C LEU A 233 2.43 -11.83 2.78
N ALA A 234 1.18 -11.58 3.14
CA ALA A 234 0.68 -11.90 4.47
C ALA A 234 0.59 -13.41 4.72
N ASN A 235 0.13 -14.17 3.73
CA ASN A 235 0.08 -15.63 3.76
C ASN A 235 1.48 -16.24 3.90
N GLU A 236 2.47 -15.71 3.18
CA GLU A 236 3.89 -16.10 3.30
C GLU A 236 4.42 -15.83 4.72
N LEU A 237 4.08 -14.68 5.32
CA LEU A 237 4.42 -14.37 6.70
C LEU A 237 3.80 -15.37 7.70
N MET A 238 2.53 -15.75 7.52
CA MET A 238 1.88 -16.73 8.41
C MET A 238 2.52 -18.11 8.35
N ASP A 239 3.00 -18.51 7.16
CA ASP A 239 3.77 -19.74 6.98
C ASP A 239 5.16 -19.62 7.65
N GLU A 240 5.87 -18.51 7.47
CA GLU A 240 7.21 -18.27 8.05
C GLU A 240 7.22 -18.41 9.58
N ILE A 241 6.18 -17.90 10.25
CA ILE A 241 6.06 -17.96 11.73
C ILE A 241 5.44 -19.26 12.25
N GLY A 242 5.07 -20.19 11.37
CA GLY A 242 4.46 -21.48 11.76
C GLY A 242 3.01 -21.41 12.21
N LEU A 243 2.32 -20.26 12.05
CA LEU A 243 0.89 -20.14 12.37
C LEU A 243 0.02 -20.90 11.35
N GLY A 244 0.50 -20.95 10.10
CA GLY A 244 -0.22 -21.52 8.96
C GLY A 244 -1.34 -20.63 8.46
N ARG A 245 -1.76 -20.89 7.22
CA ARG A 245 -2.77 -20.10 6.52
C ARG A 245 -4.19 -20.60 6.79
N ARG A 246 -5.15 -19.68 6.93
CA ARG A 246 -6.60 -19.95 7.07
C ARG A 246 -7.41 -19.09 6.10
N LEU A 247 -8.11 -18.08 6.59
CA LEU A 247 -8.96 -17.18 5.78
C LEU A 247 -8.18 -16.42 4.70
N GLY A 248 -6.86 -16.23 4.89
CA GLY A 248 -6.01 -15.55 3.93
C GLY A 248 -5.88 -16.29 2.60
N ILE A 249 -5.92 -17.64 2.59
CA ILE A 249 -5.92 -18.41 1.32
C ILE A 249 -7.21 -18.13 0.55
N GLN A 250 -8.36 -18.17 1.23
CA GLN A 250 -9.65 -17.92 0.60
C GLN A 250 -9.74 -16.48 0.06
N ALA A 251 -9.20 -15.52 0.81
CA ALA A 251 -9.11 -14.15 0.32
C ALA A 251 -8.18 -14.03 -0.90
N GLU A 252 -7.01 -14.66 -0.88
CA GLU A 252 -6.09 -14.70 -2.03
C GLU A 252 -6.76 -15.28 -3.27
N GLU A 253 -7.43 -16.43 -3.14
CA GLU A 253 -8.19 -17.08 -4.23
C GLU A 253 -9.30 -16.18 -4.79
N ALA A 254 -10.04 -15.47 -3.93
CA ALA A 254 -11.08 -14.55 -4.37
C ALA A 254 -10.51 -13.38 -5.19
N PHE A 255 -9.40 -12.78 -4.75
CA PHE A 255 -8.74 -11.72 -5.51
C PHE A 255 -8.10 -12.26 -6.80
N ALA A 256 -7.54 -13.48 -6.80
CA ALA A 256 -7.04 -14.13 -8.00
C ALA A 256 -8.16 -14.38 -9.02
N ALA A 257 -9.33 -14.83 -8.58
CA ALA A 257 -10.51 -15.00 -9.44
C ALA A 257 -10.99 -13.67 -10.03
N ALA A 258 -10.98 -12.59 -9.24
CA ALA A 258 -11.29 -11.25 -9.74
C ALA A 258 -10.28 -10.77 -10.81
N ILE A 259 -8.98 -11.06 -10.65
CA ILE A 259 -7.97 -10.81 -11.67
C ILE A 259 -8.28 -11.59 -12.95
N ALA A 260 -8.59 -12.89 -12.83
CA ALA A 260 -8.93 -13.74 -13.97
C ALA A 260 -10.20 -13.26 -14.71
N ALA A 261 -11.11 -12.59 -14.00
CA ALA A 261 -12.29 -11.94 -14.57
C ALA A 261 -12.01 -10.55 -15.20
N GLY A 262 -10.74 -10.14 -15.32
CA GLY A 262 -10.35 -8.88 -15.95
C GLY A 262 -10.44 -7.65 -15.04
N LEU A 263 -10.58 -7.84 -13.72
CA LEU A 263 -10.81 -6.75 -12.76
C LEU A 263 -9.51 -6.24 -12.10
N ALA A 264 -8.35 -6.65 -12.60
CA ALA A 264 -7.04 -6.43 -11.96
C ALA A 264 -6.73 -4.96 -11.64
N ASP A 265 -7.15 -4.04 -12.53
CA ASP A 265 -6.90 -2.60 -12.44
C ASP A 265 -8.06 -1.80 -11.83
N LEU A 266 -9.16 -2.47 -11.47
CA LEU A 266 -10.27 -1.86 -10.73
C LEU A 266 -9.95 -1.79 -9.23
N ASP A 267 -10.70 -0.98 -8.49
CA ASP A 267 -10.63 -0.95 -7.03
C ASP A 267 -10.88 -2.33 -6.42
N MET A 268 -10.23 -2.63 -5.30
CA MET A 268 -10.39 -3.89 -4.56
C MET A 268 -11.85 -4.24 -4.24
N ALA A 269 -12.74 -3.25 -4.13
CA ALA A 269 -14.17 -3.48 -3.96
C ALA A 269 -14.82 -4.27 -5.13
N ALA A 270 -14.19 -4.28 -6.31
CA ALA A 270 -14.63 -5.04 -7.49
C ALA A 270 -14.57 -6.57 -7.28
N VAL A 271 -13.95 -7.05 -6.20
CA VAL A 271 -13.98 -8.47 -5.80
C VAL A 271 -15.42 -9.00 -5.59
N ILE A 272 -16.41 -8.10 -5.44
CA ILE A 272 -17.83 -8.43 -5.37
C ILE A 272 -18.43 -8.90 -6.71
N GLN A 273 -17.91 -8.44 -7.85
CA GLN A 273 -18.55 -8.64 -9.16
C GLN A 273 -18.61 -10.12 -9.61
N PRO A 274 -17.58 -10.95 -9.39
CA PRO A 274 -17.68 -12.38 -9.67
C PRO A 274 -18.76 -13.09 -8.82
N LEU A 275 -19.02 -12.59 -7.61
CA LEU A 275 -20.08 -13.12 -6.73
C LEU A 275 -21.46 -12.70 -7.24
N GLU A 276 -21.64 -11.43 -7.58
CA GLU A 276 -22.83 -10.87 -8.24
C GLU A 276 -23.22 -11.69 -9.47
N GLN A 277 -22.25 -11.93 -10.36
CA GLN A 277 -22.46 -12.72 -11.58
C GLN A 277 -22.90 -14.16 -11.30
N ARG A 278 -22.37 -14.79 -10.24
CA ARG A 278 -22.65 -16.18 -9.90
C ARG A 278 -24.10 -16.41 -9.47
N VAL A 279 -24.70 -15.44 -8.77
CA VAL A 279 -26.08 -15.54 -8.26
C VAL A 279 -27.08 -14.70 -9.04
N GLY A 280 -26.63 -13.94 -10.05
CA GLY A 280 -27.51 -13.16 -10.93
C GLY A 280 -28.11 -11.94 -10.27
N VAL A 281 -27.39 -11.27 -9.36
CA VAL A 281 -27.83 -10.03 -8.70
C VAL A 281 -26.77 -8.94 -8.81
N VAL A 282 -27.17 -7.69 -8.64
CA VAL A 282 -26.26 -6.54 -8.55
C VAL A 282 -26.48 -5.83 -7.22
N VAL A 283 -25.41 -5.60 -6.47
CA VAL A 283 -25.44 -4.78 -5.25
C VAL A 283 -25.19 -3.33 -5.66
N GLU A 284 -26.24 -2.53 -5.58
CA GLU A 284 -26.22 -1.09 -5.91
C GLU A 284 -27.20 -0.31 -5.03
N GLU A 285 -27.06 1.01 -5.00
CA GLU A 285 -28.09 1.87 -4.42
C GLU A 285 -29.39 1.69 -5.22
N THR A 286 -30.46 1.35 -4.51
CA THR A 286 -31.81 1.19 -5.07
C THR A 286 -32.71 2.21 -4.36
N GLU A 287 -33.71 2.73 -5.07
CA GLU A 287 -34.71 3.67 -4.51
C GLU A 287 -35.69 2.98 -3.53
#